data_AF-A0AAU9SN99-F1
#
_entry.id   AF-A0AAU9SN99-F1
#
_cell.length_a   1.000
_cell.length_b   1.000
_cell.length_c   1.000
_cell.angle_alpha   90.00
_cell.angle_beta   90.00
_cell.angle_gamma   90.00
#
_symmetry.space_group_name_H-M   'P 1'
#
loop_
_entity.id
_entity.type
_entity.pdbx_description
1 polymer ?
#
loop_
_entity_poly.entity_id
_entity_poly.type
_entity_poly.pdbx_seq_one_letter_code
_entity_poly.pdbx_strand_id
1 'polypeptide(L)'
;MRALLNPESSFSLSSTSSFQIKRSLHLDPSSSSCLRFPLTGCNGRPWRRKLAGSLKIKAVLDSAMMEQLGLKDSDIKNPAISSTYRRSSIPKANLTVLDAQARVCTGPTQTRPLTEEQAFKVFDTILRSARGELKDEEPVSKAQLGAFFAGMTIRANAFPEETQWSEGEKRAMDVFWPLLVRALPPDVLFIADPEGSLLGTGSSVGPTFVGNEAREMRLVGALREVLAGGHLGYEEVKGVLRDVLPLATEGSLTSGVSESLLSAFLIGQRMNRETDRELKAYCLAFDDELGAPPVADVKSLTHYGEPYDGNTRFFRSTLFVAAVRACYGESSVLHGVEWMPPKAGVTEEQMLKFMGANTSLSVQQAKELIEDEKAGFAYLSLREARPSLYSLVGMREHIKKRPPLATTEKVQQFVRATGKEAIVAGFYHEGYEEPLLMLMRRRGVHSGLVIKGEEGALSMTTRVRAASASKGFPVNYCSGFRSLSSGTALEADGVSRQSFNLEVDARDYGFEPTETPRTDRSVSKNIELGLAALSGEKGAAYDRIVLNAGIVDHLLGCEGADDVAVAMERAKEAIDSGKALKKLLNYIEISRKMK
;
A
#
# COMPACT_ATOMS: atom_id res chain seq x y z
N MET A 1 22.06 -48.40 -10.06
CA MET A 1 22.77 -49.31 -9.12
C MET A 1 23.02 -48.56 -7.81
N ARG A 2 22.80 -49.23 -6.66
CA ARG A 2 22.66 -48.74 -5.26
C ARG A 2 21.22 -48.28 -4.94
N ALA A 3 20.29 -49.04 -4.34
CA ALA A 3 20.30 -49.97 -3.20
C ALA A 3 20.81 -49.29 -1.91
N LEU A 4 19.92 -48.81 -1.02
CA LEU A 4 19.10 -49.49 0.01
C LEU A 4 19.88 -49.71 1.32
N LEU A 5 19.39 -49.17 2.45
CA LEU A 5 18.70 -49.94 3.50
C LEU A 5 18.34 -49.07 4.74
N ASN A 6 17.06 -49.09 5.09
CA ASN A 6 16.49 -48.81 6.43
C ASN A 6 16.87 -49.93 7.42
N PRO A 7 16.48 -49.79 8.70
CA PRO A 7 15.42 -50.70 9.15
C PRO A 7 14.31 -50.02 9.97
N GLU A 8 13.09 -50.55 9.76
CA GLU A 8 11.90 -50.34 10.57
C GLU A 8 11.93 -51.21 11.86
N SER A 9 11.07 -50.87 12.82
CA SER A 9 10.27 -51.90 13.50
C SER A 9 8.94 -51.35 14.04
N SER A 10 7.87 -52.01 13.58
CA SER A 10 6.45 -52.04 13.93
C SER A 10 6.09 -52.35 15.39
N PHE A 11 4.84 -52.04 15.81
CA PHE A 11 3.84 -52.86 16.56
C PHE A 11 2.72 -51.92 17.08
N SER A 12 1.52 -51.91 16.48
CA SER A 12 0.30 -52.73 16.69
C SER A 12 -0.66 -52.29 17.81
N LEU A 13 -1.91 -52.10 17.37
CA LEU A 13 -3.18 -51.86 18.05
C LEU A 13 -3.47 -52.57 19.39
N SER A 14 -4.20 -51.88 20.28
CA SER A 14 -5.28 -52.49 21.07
C SER A 14 -6.34 -51.47 21.50
N SER A 15 -7.59 -51.93 21.49
CA SER A 15 -8.90 -51.28 21.67
C SER A 15 -9.37 -51.14 23.13
N THR A 16 -10.55 -50.50 23.29
CA THR A 16 -11.49 -50.41 24.45
C THR A 16 -11.18 -49.32 25.50
N SER A 17 -12.11 -48.58 26.10
CA SER A 17 -13.55 -48.78 26.34
C SER A 17 -14.33 -47.46 26.50
N SER A 18 -15.62 -47.53 26.18
CA SER A 18 -16.72 -46.60 26.46
C SER A 18 -16.88 -46.19 27.93
N PHE A 19 -17.26 -44.92 28.19
CA PHE A 19 -18.17 -44.56 29.29
C PHE A 19 -19.10 -43.40 28.89
N GLN A 20 -20.41 -43.69 28.90
CA GLN A 20 -21.49 -42.72 28.85
C GLN A 20 -21.72 -42.11 30.24
N ILE A 21 -21.97 -40.80 30.33
CA ILE A 21 -22.84 -40.23 31.36
C ILE A 21 -23.79 -39.23 30.70
N LYS A 22 -25.08 -39.56 30.77
CA LYS A 22 -26.23 -38.67 30.52
C LYS A 22 -26.37 -37.69 31.68
N ARG A 23 -26.74 -36.44 31.40
CA ARG A 23 -27.71 -35.68 32.20
C ARG A 23 -28.31 -34.53 31.38
N SER A 24 -29.56 -34.72 30.98
CA SER A 24 -30.54 -33.68 30.69
C SER A 24 -30.85 -32.87 31.95
N LEU A 25 -31.32 -31.62 31.81
CA LEU A 25 -32.53 -31.08 32.45
C LEU A 25 -32.79 -29.62 31.99
N HIS A 26 -34.00 -29.45 31.42
CA HIS A 26 -34.90 -28.30 31.36
C HIS A 26 -34.41 -26.87 31.06
N LEU A 27 -34.80 -26.43 29.85
CA LEU A 27 -35.17 -25.05 29.52
C LEU A 27 -36.70 -24.92 29.64
N ASP A 28 -37.17 -23.86 30.30
CA ASP A 28 -38.51 -23.31 30.08
C ASP A 28 -38.45 -21.78 30.02
N PRO A 29 -39.21 -21.12 29.12
CA PRO A 29 -39.15 -19.68 28.88
C PRO A 29 -40.30 -18.94 29.56
N SER A 30 -40.00 -17.86 30.29
CA SER A 30 -41.04 -16.93 30.77
C SER A 30 -41.19 -15.73 29.83
N SER A 31 -42.42 -15.60 29.36
CA SER A 31 -42.96 -14.49 28.60
C SER A 31 -43.43 -13.38 29.55
N SER A 32 -43.28 -12.13 29.14
CA SER A 32 -44.13 -11.04 29.65
C SER A 32 -44.49 -10.09 28.51
N SER A 33 -45.76 -10.20 28.13
CA SER A 33 -46.51 -9.40 27.18
C SER A 33 -46.69 -7.95 27.63
N CYS A 34 -46.58 -7.00 26.72
CA CYS A 34 -47.15 -5.66 26.89
C CYS A 34 -48.06 -5.30 25.70
N LEU A 35 -49.36 -5.29 26.02
CA LEU A 35 -50.47 -4.42 25.59
C LEU A 35 -50.65 -3.97 24.12
N ARG A 36 -51.92 -3.99 23.72
CA ARG A 36 -52.51 -3.75 22.40
C ARG A 36 -53.26 -2.40 22.33
N PHE A 37 -53.12 -1.73 21.17
CA PHE A 37 -54.07 -0.88 20.40
C PHE A 37 -54.52 0.50 20.94
N PRO A 38 -55.00 1.47 20.09
CA PRO A 38 -55.55 1.27 18.73
C PRO A 38 -55.07 2.19 17.58
N LEU A 39 -55.41 1.71 16.38
CA LEU A 39 -55.40 2.38 15.07
C LEU A 39 -56.43 3.51 15.00
N THR A 40 -56.06 4.64 14.40
CA THR A 40 -56.96 5.46 13.55
C THR A 40 -56.16 6.01 12.36
N GLY A 41 -56.76 5.97 11.18
CA GLY A 41 -56.10 6.18 9.90
C GLY A 41 -56.03 7.63 9.42
N CYS A 42 -55.26 7.85 8.35
CA CYS A 42 -55.75 8.42 7.10
C CYS A 42 -54.60 8.65 6.11
N ASN A 43 -54.89 8.22 4.88
CA ASN A 43 -54.28 8.53 3.58
C ASN A 43 -53.27 9.68 3.48
N GLY A 44 -52.16 9.41 2.79
CA GLY A 44 -51.33 10.44 2.17
C GLY A 44 -49.95 9.94 1.74
N ARG A 45 -49.84 9.34 0.54
CA ARG A 45 -48.55 9.33 -0.16
C ARG A 45 -48.26 10.77 -0.59
N PRO A 46 -47.04 11.27 -0.36
CA PRO A 46 -46.27 11.69 -1.52
C PRO A 46 -44.79 11.31 -1.43
N TRP A 47 -44.27 10.84 -2.56
CA TRP A 47 -42.92 11.07 -3.08
C TRP A 47 -41.78 11.35 -2.08
N ARG A 48 -40.95 10.34 -1.84
CA ARG A 48 -39.59 10.53 -1.32
C ARG A 48 -38.71 11.19 -2.38
N ARG A 49 -38.53 12.51 -2.30
CA ARG A 49 -37.29 13.14 -2.78
C ARG A 49 -36.20 12.85 -1.75
N LYS A 50 -35.15 12.14 -2.18
CA LYS A 50 -33.88 12.02 -1.45
C LYS A 50 -33.30 13.44 -1.31
N LEU A 51 -33.54 14.08 -0.17
CA LEU A 51 -32.73 15.21 0.27
C LEU A 51 -31.38 14.65 0.70
N ALA A 52 -30.35 15.02 -0.05
CA ALA A 52 -28.95 14.82 0.29
C ALA A 52 -28.70 15.41 1.68
N GLY A 53 -28.52 14.53 2.66
CA GLY A 53 -28.11 14.93 3.99
C GLY A 53 -26.65 15.35 3.95
N SER A 54 -26.39 16.66 4.04
CA SER A 54 -25.10 17.14 4.51
C SER A 54 -24.92 16.62 5.93
N LEU A 55 -24.15 15.55 6.11
CA LEU A 55 -23.57 15.24 7.42
C LEU A 55 -22.62 16.39 7.76
N LYS A 56 -23.13 17.36 8.53
CA LYS A 56 -22.37 18.53 8.95
C LYS A 56 -21.18 18.06 9.80
N ILE A 57 -19.98 18.47 9.41
CA ILE A 57 -18.71 18.18 10.09
C ILE A 57 -18.70 18.63 11.57
N LYS A 58 -19.64 19.50 11.96
CA LYS A 58 -19.88 19.96 13.34
C LYS A 58 -20.03 18.86 14.40
N ALA A 59 -20.25 17.60 14.01
CA ALA A 59 -20.30 16.45 14.93
C ALA A 59 -18.93 15.80 15.21
N VAL A 60 -17.89 16.08 14.40
CA VAL A 60 -16.56 15.43 14.45
C VAL A 60 -15.48 16.35 15.03
N LEU A 61 -15.62 17.65 14.79
CA LEU A 61 -14.80 18.71 15.40
C LEU A 61 -15.78 19.58 16.18
N ASP A 62 -15.66 19.64 17.50
CA ASP A 62 -16.52 20.52 18.29
C ASP A 62 -16.24 21.99 17.95
N SER A 63 -17.12 22.89 18.41
CA SER A 63 -16.99 24.31 18.09
C SER A 63 -15.67 24.90 18.59
N ALA A 64 -15.10 24.37 19.67
CA ALA A 64 -13.85 24.87 20.26
C ALA A 64 -12.62 24.40 19.47
N MET A 65 -12.61 23.15 18.99
CA MET A 65 -11.58 22.62 18.10
C MET A 65 -11.62 23.31 16.74
N MET A 66 -12.82 23.57 16.22
CA MET A 66 -13.02 24.33 14.98
C MET A 66 -12.47 25.76 15.07
N GLU A 67 -12.70 26.41 16.21
CA GLU A 67 -12.19 27.75 16.51
C GLU A 67 -10.66 27.75 16.69
N GLN A 68 -10.11 26.74 17.38
CA GLN A 68 -8.65 26.54 17.51
C GLN A 68 -7.97 26.21 16.17
N LEU A 69 -8.64 25.49 15.27
CA LEU A 69 -8.18 25.19 13.91
C LEU A 69 -8.31 26.39 12.95
N GLY A 70 -8.94 27.49 13.38
CA GLY A 70 -9.26 28.64 12.55
C GLY A 70 -10.10 28.29 11.32
N LEU A 71 -10.85 27.17 11.37
CA LEU A 71 -11.62 26.64 10.25
C LEU A 71 -13.01 27.30 10.22
N LYS A 72 -13.39 27.91 9.09
CA LYS A 72 -14.79 28.34 8.89
C LYS A 72 -15.61 27.16 8.39
N ASP A 73 -16.92 27.14 8.70
CA ASP A 73 -17.88 26.11 8.21
C ASP A 73 -17.85 25.94 6.67
N SER A 74 -17.39 26.95 5.93
CA SER A 74 -17.23 26.92 4.47
C SER A 74 -16.03 26.10 3.96
N ASP A 75 -15.04 25.85 4.82
CA ASP A 75 -13.72 25.34 4.44
C ASP A 75 -13.64 23.81 4.50
N ILE A 76 -14.59 23.18 5.21
CA ILE A 76 -14.68 21.72 5.27
C ILE A 76 -15.65 21.22 4.20
N LYS A 77 -15.17 21.23 2.97
CA LYS A 77 -15.82 20.55 1.83
C LYS A 77 -15.04 19.31 1.42
N ASN A 78 -14.43 18.63 2.39
CA ASN A 78 -13.62 17.46 2.12
C ASN A 78 -14.40 16.19 2.42
N PRO A 79 -14.28 15.16 1.60
CA PRO A 79 -15.19 14.06 1.71
C PRO A 79 -14.75 13.09 2.83
N ALA A 80 -15.74 12.54 3.53
CA ALA A 80 -15.52 11.79 4.77
C ALA A 80 -15.11 10.32 4.55
N ILE A 81 -15.17 9.81 3.31
CA ILE A 81 -14.92 8.40 2.97
C ILE A 81 -13.79 8.33 1.94
N SER A 82 -12.77 7.51 2.15
CA SER A 82 -11.58 7.48 1.28
C SER A 82 -11.87 7.34 -0.23
N SER A 83 -12.86 6.52 -0.63
CA SER A 83 -13.16 6.28 -2.06
C SER A 83 -13.58 7.53 -2.83
N THR A 84 -14.05 8.56 -2.14
CA THR A 84 -14.47 9.84 -2.73
C THR A 84 -13.29 10.74 -3.16
N TYR A 85 -12.08 10.45 -2.68
CA TYR A 85 -10.86 11.13 -3.13
C TYR A 85 -10.35 10.58 -4.49
N ARG A 86 -10.97 9.51 -5.01
CA ARG A 86 -10.70 9.04 -6.36
C ARG A 86 -11.09 10.12 -7.36
N ARG A 87 -10.14 10.56 -8.19
CA ARG A 87 -10.39 11.54 -9.25
C ARG A 87 -11.42 10.98 -10.23
N SER A 88 -12.43 11.78 -10.59
CA SER A 88 -13.45 11.39 -11.57
C SER A 88 -12.88 11.26 -12.98
N SER A 89 -11.77 11.93 -13.28
CA SER A 89 -11.07 11.86 -14.57
C SER A 89 -10.35 10.53 -14.81
N ILE A 90 -10.13 9.71 -13.77
CA ILE A 90 -9.54 8.38 -13.96
C ILE A 90 -10.65 7.44 -14.44
N PRO A 91 -10.53 6.83 -15.64
CA PRO A 91 -11.51 5.85 -16.12
C PRO A 91 -11.62 4.66 -15.18
N LYS A 92 -12.78 4.00 -15.13
CA LYS A 92 -12.92 2.76 -14.38
C LYS A 92 -12.42 1.59 -15.21
N ALA A 93 -11.86 0.59 -14.54
CA ALA A 93 -11.46 -0.65 -15.19
C ALA A 93 -12.66 -1.55 -15.47
N ASN A 94 -12.61 -2.31 -16.57
CA ASN A 94 -13.59 -3.36 -16.84
C ASN A 94 -13.53 -4.43 -15.74
N LEU A 95 -14.63 -4.66 -15.02
CA LEU A 95 -14.64 -5.51 -13.84
C LEU A 95 -14.35 -6.99 -14.15
N THR A 96 -14.83 -7.51 -15.28
CA THR A 96 -14.60 -8.90 -15.69
C THR A 96 -13.10 -9.18 -15.84
N VAL A 97 -12.38 -8.30 -16.55
CA VAL A 97 -10.92 -8.46 -16.73
C VAL A 97 -10.18 -8.16 -15.42
N LEU A 98 -10.63 -7.18 -14.64
CA LEU A 98 -10.02 -6.84 -13.35
C LEU A 98 -10.08 -8.00 -12.34
N ASP A 99 -11.19 -8.73 -12.31
CA ASP A 99 -11.36 -9.92 -11.47
C ASP A 99 -10.49 -11.09 -11.95
N ALA A 100 -10.30 -11.23 -13.26
CA ALA A 100 -9.38 -12.21 -13.82
C ALA A 100 -7.93 -11.91 -13.42
N GLN A 101 -7.47 -10.66 -13.60
CA GLN A 101 -6.15 -10.20 -13.16
C GLN A 101 -5.92 -10.42 -11.66
N ALA A 102 -6.97 -10.26 -10.83
CA ALA A 102 -6.89 -10.54 -9.40
C ALA A 102 -6.49 -11.99 -9.09
N ARG A 103 -6.70 -12.92 -10.02
CA ARG A 103 -6.41 -14.35 -9.87
C ARG A 103 -5.13 -14.78 -10.59
N VAL A 104 -4.88 -14.28 -11.80
CA VAL A 104 -3.78 -14.76 -12.65
C VAL A 104 -2.50 -13.93 -12.58
N CYS A 105 -2.56 -12.68 -12.11
CA CYS A 105 -1.40 -11.77 -12.06
C CYS A 105 -0.74 -11.70 -10.66
N THR A 106 -0.57 -12.82 -9.95
CA THR A 106 -0.01 -12.82 -8.57
C THR A 106 1.46 -13.18 -8.52
N GLY A 107 1.84 -14.35 -9.01
CA GLY A 107 3.21 -14.89 -8.96
C GLY A 107 3.23 -16.42 -9.01
N PRO A 108 4.41 -17.05 -9.08
CA PRO A 108 4.58 -18.48 -9.44
C PRO A 108 3.95 -19.48 -8.47
N THR A 109 3.58 -19.05 -7.27
CA THR A 109 2.99 -19.94 -6.24
C THR A 109 1.60 -19.50 -5.77
N GLN A 110 1.14 -18.32 -6.20
CA GLN A 110 -0.12 -17.72 -5.74
C GLN A 110 -1.14 -17.57 -6.87
N THR A 111 -0.74 -17.85 -8.10
CA THR A 111 -1.60 -17.76 -9.27
C THR A 111 -2.69 -18.82 -9.18
N ARG A 112 -3.92 -18.41 -9.48
CA ARG A 112 -5.08 -19.29 -9.53
C ARG A 112 -5.64 -19.28 -10.95
N PRO A 113 -5.39 -20.33 -11.75
CA PRO A 113 -5.92 -20.43 -13.11
C PRO A 113 -7.43 -20.21 -13.19
N LEU A 114 -7.89 -19.60 -14.28
CA LEU A 114 -9.33 -19.41 -14.51
C LEU A 114 -10.03 -20.75 -14.77
N THR A 115 -11.31 -20.87 -14.37
CA THR A 115 -12.16 -21.95 -14.88
C THR A 115 -12.49 -21.68 -16.35
N GLU A 116 -12.98 -22.69 -17.06
CA GLU A 116 -13.39 -22.54 -18.46
C GLU A 116 -14.41 -21.42 -18.65
N GLU A 117 -15.51 -21.41 -17.88
CA GLU A 117 -16.53 -20.36 -17.95
C GLU A 117 -15.94 -18.96 -17.75
N GLN A 118 -15.02 -18.81 -16.79
CA GLN A 118 -14.36 -17.54 -16.52
C GLN A 118 -13.43 -17.14 -17.67
N ALA A 119 -12.66 -18.08 -18.23
CA ALA A 119 -11.78 -17.82 -19.35
C ALA A 119 -12.57 -17.39 -20.60
N PHE A 120 -13.62 -18.13 -20.95
CA PHE A 120 -14.51 -17.78 -22.06
C PHE A 120 -15.14 -16.40 -21.87
N LYS A 121 -15.64 -16.09 -20.67
CA LYS A 121 -16.20 -14.78 -20.36
C LYS A 121 -15.17 -13.66 -20.54
N VAL A 122 -13.96 -13.85 -20.03
CA VAL A 122 -12.88 -12.84 -20.11
C VAL A 122 -12.47 -12.58 -21.57
N PHE A 123 -12.23 -13.62 -22.35
CA PHE A 123 -11.83 -13.47 -23.75
C PHE A 123 -12.95 -12.91 -24.63
N ASP A 124 -14.21 -13.29 -24.40
CA ASP A 124 -15.37 -12.66 -25.05
C ASP A 124 -15.45 -11.16 -24.73
N THR A 125 -15.33 -10.78 -23.46
CA THR A 125 -15.31 -9.37 -23.04
C THR A 125 -14.17 -8.61 -23.71
N ILE A 126 -12.96 -9.16 -23.79
CA ILE A 126 -11.81 -8.56 -24.47
C ILE A 126 -12.11 -8.36 -25.96
N LEU A 127 -12.62 -9.39 -26.65
CA LEU A 127 -12.91 -9.33 -28.08
C LEU A 127 -14.00 -8.29 -28.40
N ARG A 128 -15.10 -8.32 -27.65
CA ARG A 128 -16.20 -7.34 -27.79
C ARG A 128 -15.73 -5.93 -27.50
N SER A 129 -14.87 -5.74 -26.49
CA SER A 129 -14.26 -4.44 -26.22
C SER A 129 -13.40 -3.96 -27.39
N ALA A 130 -12.55 -4.82 -27.95
CA ALA A 130 -11.67 -4.48 -29.07
C ALA A 130 -12.47 -4.10 -30.34
N ARG A 131 -13.68 -4.64 -30.50
CA ARG A 131 -14.61 -4.31 -31.60
C ARG A 131 -15.52 -3.12 -31.31
N GLY A 132 -15.46 -2.51 -30.12
CA GLY A 132 -16.35 -1.43 -29.72
C GLY A 132 -17.80 -1.88 -29.46
N GLU A 133 -18.00 -3.15 -29.13
CA GLU A 133 -19.33 -3.77 -28.96
C GLU A 133 -19.82 -3.76 -27.49
N LEU A 134 -19.02 -3.24 -26.54
CA LEU A 134 -19.44 -3.03 -25.15
C LEU A 134 -20.27 -1.75 -25.04
N LYS A 135 -21.53 -1.87 -24.61
CA LYS A 135 -22.47 -0.75 -24.47
C LYS A 135 -22.72 -0.36 -23.00
N ASP A 136 -22.92 -1.35 -22.14
CA ASP A 136 -23.31 -1.17 -20.73
C ASP A 136 -22.18 -1.53 -19.75
N GLU A 137 -20.96 -1.73 -20.25
CA GLU A 137 -19.77 -2.06 -19.47
C GLU A 137 -18.61 -1.14 -19.85
N GLU A 138 -17.74 -0.84 -18.89
CA GLU A 138 -16.51 -0.10 -19.16
C GLU A 138 -15.65 -0.85 -20.18
N PRO A 139 -15.04 -0.17 -21.16
CA PRO A 139 -14.14 -0.82 -22.11
C PRO A 139 -12.91 -1.39 -21.40
N VAL A 140 -12.37 -2.48 -21.96
CA VAL A 140 -11.10 -3.05 -21.51
C VAL A 140 -9.97 -2.10 -21.93
N SER A 141 -9.37 -1.45 -20.95
CA SER A 141 -8.24 -0.52 -21.17
C SER A 141 -6.99 -1.20 -21.73
N LYS A 142 -6.11 -0.44 -22.38
CA LYS A 142 -4.78 -0.90 -22.81
C LYS A 142 -3.95 -1.44 -21.64
N ALA A 143 -3.98 -0.75 -20.50
CA ALA A 143 -3.33 -1.19 -19.28
C ALA A 143 -3.85 -2.57 -18.81
N GLN A 144 -5.16 -2.81 -18.91
CA GLN A 144 -5.73 -4.12 -18.59
C GLN A 144 -5.25 -5.22 -19.52
N LEU A 145 -5.23 -4.96 -20.83
CA LEU A 145 -4.74 -5.91 -21.84
C LEU A 145 -3.29 -6.28 -21.57
N GLY A 146 -2.42 -5.30 -21.39
CA GLY A 146 -0.99 -5.54 -21.14
C GLY A 146 -0.74 -6.35 -19.87
N ALA A 147 -1.36 -5.98 -18.76
CA ALA A 147 -1.24 -6.71 -17.50
C ALA A 147 -1.80 -8.14 -17.57
N PHE A 148 -2.95 -8.33 -18.22
CA PHE A 148 -3.58 -9.64 -18.33
C PHE A 148 -2.76 -10.57 -19.23
N PHE A 149 -2.39 -10.13 -20.44
CA PHE A 149 -1.63 -10.97 -21.36
C PHE A 149 -0.20 -11.21 -20.88
N ALA A 150 0.47 -10.26 -20.23
CA ALA A 150 1.77 -10.54 -19.60
C ALA A 150 1.67 -11.68 -18.58
N GLY A 151 0.59 -11.69 -17.78
CA GLY A 151 0.34 -12.77 -16.85
C GLY A 151 0.05 -14.11 -17.53
N MET A 152 -0.71 -14.11 -18.63
CA MET A 152 -0.93 -15.34 -19.40
C MET A 152 0.38 -15.87 -20.01
N THR A 153 1.17 -15.02 -20.64
CA THR A 153 2.43 -15.39 -21.31
C THR A 153 3.46 -15.95 -20.33
N ILE A 154 3.73 -15.25 -19.23
CA ILE A 154 4.70 -15.71 -18.22
C ILE A 154 4.28 -17.04 -17.61
N ARG A 155 2.97 -17.22 -17.35
CA ARG A 155 2.44 -18.48 -16.82
C ARG A 155 2.65 -19.64 -17.78
N ALA A 156 2.53 -19.42 -19.09
CA ALA A 156 2.77 -20.46 -20.08
C ALA A 156 4.27 -20.80 -20.19
N ASN A 157 5.14 -19.79 -20.11
CA ASN A 157 6.57 -19.94 -20.36
C ASN A 157 7.38 -20.47 -19.16
N ALA A 158 7.12 -19.95 -17.97
CA ALA A 158 8.09 -20.02 -16.87
C ALA A 158 7.54 -20.56 -15.55
N PHE A 159 6.22 -20.60 -15.38
CA PHE A 159 5.62 -20.97 -14.10
C PHE A 159 5.51 -22.50 -13.92
N PRO A 160 5.49 -22.98 -12.66
CA PRO A 160 5.21 -24.39 -12.35
C PRO A 160 3.82 -24.84 -12.82
N GLU A 161 3.68 -26.12 -13.17
CA GLU A 161 2.46 -26.73 -13.76
C GLU A 161 1.15 -26.31 -13.05
N GLU A 162 1.13 -26.32 -11.72
CA GLU A 162 -0.05 -25.96 -10.90
C GLU A 162 -0.57 -24.53 -11.16
N THR A 163 0.30 -23.66 -11.69
CA THR A 163 0.01 -22.25 -11.94
C THR A 163 0.08 -21.87 -13.43
N GLN A 164 0.36 -22.84 -14.31
CA GLN A 164 0.25 -22.70 -15.76
C GLN A 164 -1.23 -22.62 -16.19
N TRP A 165 -1.48 -22.57 -17.49
CA TRP A 165 -2.85 -22.49 -18.02
C TRP A 165 -3.66 -23.73 -17.67
N SER A 166 -4.88 -23.52 -17.18
CA SER A 166 -5.85 -24.60 -17.05
C SER A 166 -6.28 -25.10 -18.44
N GLU A 167 -6.80 -26.33 -18.49
CA GLU A 167 -7.41 -26.87 -19.71
C GLU A 167 -8.55 -25.99 -20.25
N GLY A 168 -9.28 -25.31 -19.36
CA GLY A 168 -10.32 -24.36 -19.73
C GLY A 168 -9.76 -23.08 -20.35
N GLU A 169 -8.63 -22.57 -19.84
CA GLU A 169 -7.92 -21.43 -20.43
C GLU A 169 -7.36 -21.76 -21.81
N LYS A 170 -6.78 -22.96 -21.99
CA LYS A 170 -6.29 -23.45 -23.29
C LYS A 170 -7.42 -23.51 -24.32
N ARG A 171 -8.53 -24.18 -23.99
CA ARG A 171 -9.70 -24.27 -24.88
C ARG A 171 -10.29 -22.91 -25.24
N ALA A 172 -10.41 -22.00 -24.27
CA ALA A 172 -10.89 -20.66 -24.54
C ALA A 172 -9.93 -19.93 -25.49
N MET A 173 -8.63 -20.04 -25.26
CA MET A 173 -7.62 -19.43 -26.11
C MET A 173 -7.67 -19.97 -27.54
N ASP A 174 -7.81 -21.29 -27.74
CA ASP A 174 -7.94 -21.90 -29.07
C ASP A 174 -9.15 -21.33 -29.86
N VAL A 175 -10.26 -21.07 -29.17
CA VAL A 175 -11.47 -20.51 -29.76
C VAL A 175 -11.31 -19.03 -30.09
N PHE A 176 -10.78 -18.24 -29.18
CA PHE A 176 -10.77 -16.77 -29.30
C PHE A 176 -9.54 -16.23 -30.02
N TRP A 177 -8.38 -16.91 -29.99
CA TRP A 177 -7.14 -16.38 -30.54
C TRP A 177 -7.22 -15.98 -32.02
N PRO A 178 -7.80 -16.78 -32.93
CA PRO A 178 -7.95 -16.38 -34.34
C PRO A 178 -8.78 -15.10 -34.54
N LEU A 179 -9.68 -14.80 -33.60
CA LEU A 179 -10.50 -13.58 -33.60
C LEU A 179 -9.76 -12.40 -32.97
N LEU A 180 -9.03 -12.65 -31.88
CA LEU A 180 -8.25 -11.65 -31.15
C LEU A 180 -7.08 -11.13 -31.99
N VAL A 181 -6.38 -11.99 -32.73
CA VAL A 181 -5.29 -11.59 -33.65
C VAL A 181 -5.74 -10.55 -34.68
N ARG A 182 -7.01 -10.58 -35.08
CA ARG A 182 -7.58 -9.64 -36.06
C ARG A 182 -8.09 -8.33 -35.43
N ALA A 183 -8.24 -8.29 -34.11
CA ALA A 183 -8.91 -7.19 -33.40
C ALA A 183 -7.98 -6.43 -32.44
N LEU A 184 -6.95 -7.10 -31.90
CA LEU A 184 -6.03 -6.50 -30.93
C LEU A 184 -4.89 -5.74 -31.63
N PRO A 185 -4.37 -4.67 -30.99
CA PRO A 185 -3.25 -3.90 -31.54
C PRO A 185 -1.91 -4.67 -31.46
N PRO A 186 -0.92 -4.33 -32.30
CA PRO A 186 0.34 -5.09 -32.43
C PRO A 186 1.15 -5.24 -31.13
N ASP A 187 1.14 -4.22 -30.28
CA ASP A 187 1.80 -4.23 -28.97
C ASP A 187 1.19 -5.27 -28.03
N VAL A 188 -0.13 -5.40 -28.01
CA VAL A 188 -0.84 -6.45 -27.23
C VAL A 188 -0.59 -7.84 -27.81
N LEU A 189 -0.56 -7.97 -29.14
CA LEU A 189 -0.23 -9.24 -29.79
C LEU A 189 1.20 -9.70 -29.46
N PHE A 190 2.15 -8.76 -29.42
CA PHE A 190 3.51 -9.02 -28.94
C PHE A 190 3.52 -9.51 -27.49
N ILE A 191 2.80 -8.85 -26.58
CA ILE A 191 2.76 -9.27 -25.17
C ILE A 191 2.18 -10.68 -25.03
N ALA A 192 1.12 -10.99 -25.79
CA ALA A 192 0.41 -12.26 -25.73
C ALA A 192 1.16 -13.44 -26.34
N ASP A 193 1.99 -13.21 -27.37
CA ASP A 193 2.77 -14.25 -28.04
C ASP A 193 4.11 -13.68 -28.57
N PRO A 194 5.08 -13.38 -27.68
CA PRO A 194 6.29 -12.65 -28.06
C PRO A 194 7.18 -13.39 -29.06
N GLU A 195 7.14 -14.72 -29.04
CA GLU A 195 7.93 -15.62 -29.90
C GLU A 195 7.10 -16.23 -31.05
N GLY A 196 5.79 -15.96 -31.12
CA GLY A 196 4.90 -16.46 -32.18
C GLY A 196 4.61 -17.96 -32.11
N SER A 197 5.05 -18.63 -31.04
CA SER A 197 5.00 -20.09 -30.87
C SER A 197 3.99 -20.55 -29.84
N LEU A 198 3.45 -19.66 -29.00
CA LEU A 198 2.59 -20.06 -27.88
C LEU A 198 1.18 -20.47 -28.32
N LEU A 199 0.70 -19.93 -29.44
CA LEU A 199 -0.72 -19.96 -29.78
C LEU A 199 -1.04 -20.64 -31.12
N GLY A 200 -0.14 -21.52 -31.58
CA GLY A 200 -0.38 -22.51 -32.65
C GLY A 200 -0.65 -21.96 -34.06
N THR A 201 -0.89 -20.67 -34.20
CA THR A 201 -1.07 -19.94 -35.46
C THR A 201 -0.12 -18.75 -35.48
N GLY A 202 0.94 -18.87 -36.28
CA GLY A 202 2.09 -17.96 -36.31
C GLY A 202 1.74 -16.53 -36.72
N SER A 203 1.33 -15.73 -35.75
CA SER A 203 1.37 -14.28 -35.89
C SER A 203 2.84 -13.87 -35.96
N SER A 204 3.28 -13.37 -37.12
CA SER A 204 4.64 -12.82 -37.27
C SER A 204 4.84 -11.53 -36.47
N VAL A 205 3.76 -10.97 -35.89
CA VAL A 205 3.79 -9.71 -35.15
C VAL A 205 4.71 -9.81 -33.94
N GLY A 206 4.55 -10.81 -33.07
CA GLY A 206 5.32 -10.91 -31.83
C GLY A 206 6.83 -10.91 -32.05
N PRO A 207 7.38 -11.84 -32.87
CA PRO A 207 8.81 -11.90 -33.15
C PRO A 207 9.38 -10.65 -33.81
N THR A 208 8.59 -9.94 -34.62
CA THR A 208 9.05 -8.77 -35.40
C THR A 208 8.75 -7.44 -34.73
N PHE A 209 7.96 -7.42 -33.65
CA PHE A 209 7.61 -6.20 -32.95
C PHE A 209 8.81 -5.63 -32.20
N VAL A 210 9.09 -4.34 -32.45
CA VAL A 210 10.21 -3.58 -31.86
C VAL A 210 9.76 -2.26 -31.23
N GLY A 211 8.44 -2.01 -31.12
CA GLY A 211 7.90 -0.72 -30.71
C GLY A 211 7.88 0.32 -31.84
N ASN A 212 7.17 1.43 -31.62
CA ASN A 212 6.99 2.48 -32.64
C ASN A 212 8.09 3.54 -32.62
N GLU A 213 8.88 3.61 -31.54
CA GLU A 213 9.89 4.64 -31.31
C GLU A 213 11.02 4.13 -30.39
N ALA A 214 12.12 4.88 -30.26
CA ALA A 214 13.32 4.45 -29.56
C ALA A 214 13.08 4.04 -28.09
N ARG A 215 12.25 4.80 -27.36
CA ARG A 215 11.89 4.47 -25.96
C ARG A 215 11.06 3.20 -25.85
N GLU A 216 10.16 2.95 -26.81
CA GLU A 216 9.41 1.69 -26.86
C GLU A 216 10.32 0.52 -27.24
N MET A 217 11.32 0.74 -28.10
CA MET A 217 12.28 -0.30 -28.46
C MET A 217 13.06 -0.83 -27.26
N ARG A 218 13.52 0.07 -26.36
CA ARG A 218 14.17 -0.34 -25.11
C ARG A 218 13.21 -1.13 -24.21
N LEU A 219 11.97 -0.65 -24.06
CA LEU A 219 10.94 -1.32 -23.27
C LEU A 219 10.59 -2.71 -23.83
N VAL A 220 10.46 -2.85 -25.15
CA VAL A 220 10.17 -4.12 -25.83
C VAL A 220 11.31 -5.11 -25.65
N GLY A 221 12.56 -4.66 -25.78
CA GLY A 221 13.73 -5.48 -25.50
C GLY A 221 13.72 -6.05 -24.07
N ALA A 222 13.48 -5.18 -23.08
CA ALA A 222 13.34 -5.59 -21.68
C ALA A 222 12.14 -6.53 -21.45
N LEU A 223 11.01 -6.28 -22.12
CA LEU A 223 9.81 -7.11 -22.02
C LEU A 223 10.02 -8.53 -22.53
N ARG A 224 10.86 -8.76 -23.54
CA ARG A 224 11.15 -10.14 -24.01
C ARG A 224 11.73 -11.00 -22.88
N GLU A 225 12.69 -10.45 -22.14
CA GLU A 225 13.28 -11.15 -20.99
C GLU A 225 12.27 -11.33 -19.86
N VAL A 226 11.51 -10.28 -19.52
CA VAL A 226 10.50 -10.34 -18.46
C VAL A 226 9.39 -11.35 -18.79
N LEU A 227 8.89 -11.38 -20.03
CA LEU A 227 7.83 -12.30 -20.48
C LEU A 227 8.32 -13.76 -20.58
N ALA A 228 9.64 -13.98 -20.67
CA ALA A 228 10.28 -15.29 -20.56
C ALA A 228 10.51 -15.74 -19.10
N GLY A 229 10.09 -14.95 -18.11
CA GLY A 229 10.32 -15.24 -16.70
C GLY A 229 11.68 -14.77 -16.16
N GLY A 230 12.42 -13.98 -16.93
CA GLY A 230 13.74 -13.45 -16.58
C GLY A 230 13.72 -12.20 -15.69
N HIS A 231 14.91 -11.73 -15.34
CA HIS A 231 15.13 -10.58 -14.45
C HIS A 231 16.13 -9.62 -15.06
N LEU A 232 15.89 -8.33 -14.93
CA LEU A 232 16.71 -7.30 -15.55
C LEU A 232 17.79 -6.76 -14.62
N GLY A 233 18.84 -6.17 -15.20
CA GLY A 233 19.87 -5.42 -14.48
C GLY A 233 19.39 -4.08 -13.94
N TYR A 234 20.17 -3.48 -13.03
CA TYR A 234 19.85 -2.18 -12.42
C TYR A 234 19.76 -1.06 -13.46
N GLU A 235 20.75 -0.92 -14.35
CA GLU A 235 20.77 0.15 -15.36
C GLU A 235 19.67 -0.04 -16.41
N GLU A 236 19.31 -1.28 -16.73
CA GLU A 236 18.25 -1.60 -17.69
C GLU A 236 16.89 -1.14 -17.16
N VAL A 237 16.53 -1.53 -15.93
CA VAL A 237 15.27 -1.09 -15.31
C VAL A 237 15.27 0.43 -15.14
N LYS A 238 16.36 1.02 -14.65
CA LYS A 238 16.45 2.48 -14.45
C LYS A 238 16.28 3.23 -15.78
N GLY A 239 16.97 2.78 -16.83
CA GLY A 239 16.89 3.36 -18.17
C GLY A 239 15.51 3.21 -18.80
N VAL A 240 14.85 2.06 -18.63
CA VAL A 240 13.46 1.87 -19.06
C VAL A 240 12.54 2.82 -18.32
N LEU A 241 12.61 2.91 -16.99
CA LEU A 241 11.72 3.77 -16.21
C LEU A 241 11.84 5.25 -16.61
N ARG A 242 13.06 5.76 -16.80
CA ARG A 242 13.31 7.15 -17.19
C ARG A 242 12.86 7.46 -18.63
N ASP A 243 12.86 6.47 -19.51
CA ASP A 243 12.39 6.63 -20.88
C ASP A 243 10.86 6.66 -21.00
N VAL A 244 10.18 5.90 -20.13
CA VAL A 244 8.73 5.64 -20.24
C VAL A 244 7.88 6.50 -19.30
N LEU A 245 8.49 7.18 -18.31
CA LEU A 245 7.81 8.07 -17.38
C LEU A 245 8.32 9.52 -17.50
N PRO A 246 7.48 10.53 -17.26
CA PRO A 246 6.08 10.46 -16.84
C PRO A 246 5.17 9.87 -17.92
N LEU A 247 4.12 9.14 -17.50
CA LEU A 247 3.08 8.69 -18.41
C LEU A 247 2.32 9.91 -18.93
N ALA A 248 2.22 10.03 -20.26
CA ALA A 248 1.54 11.14 -20.90
C ALA A 248 0.08 11.22 -20.45
N THR A 249 -0.35 12.38 -19.96
CA THR A 249 -1.75 12.67 -19.68
C THR A 249 -2.44 13.24 -20.91
N GLU A 250 -3.78 13.18 -20.97
CA GLU A 250 -4.56 13.87 -22.00
C GLU A 250 -4.13 15.35 -22.08
N GLY A 251 -3.71 15.79 -23.28
CA GLY A 251 -3.18 17.13 -23.54
C GLY A 251 -1.65 17.27 -23.57
N SER A 252 -0.88 16.19 -23.35
CA SER A 252 0.57 16.21 -23.54
C SER A 252 0.95 16.36 -25.03
N LEU A 253 1.91 17.26 -25.31
CA LEU A 253 2.47 17.48 -26.66
C LEU A 253 3.37 16.33 -27.13
N THR A 254 3.80 15.46 -26.22
CA THR A 254 4.60 14.28 -26.55
C THR A 254 3.67 13.08 -26.75
N SER A 255 3.90 12.26 -27.78
CA SER A 255 3.40 10.87 -27.76
C SER A 255 3.80 10.25 -26.41
N GLY A 256 2.96 9.43 -25.82
CA GLY A 256 3.34 8.60 -24.67
C GLY A 256 3.81 7.23 -25.14
N VAL A 257 4.44 6.46 -24.25
CA VAL A 257 4.68 5.02 -24.45
C VAL A 257 3.35 4.27 -24.34
N SER A 258 3.22 3.15 -25.06
CA SER A 258 2.04 2.30 -24.94
C SER A 258 1.80 1.86 -23.50
N GLU A 259 0.60 2.17 -22.99
CA GLU A 259 0.13 1.70 -21.70
C GLU A 259 0.08 0.18 -21.58
N SER A 260 -0.11 -0.54 -22.70
CA SER A 260 -0.11 -2.01 -22.69
C SER A 260 1.30 -2.56 -22.43
N LEU A 261 2.33 -1.98 -23.06
CA LEU A 261 3.72 -2.37 -22.85
C LEU A 261 4.17 -2.04 -21.42
N LEU A 262 3.87 -0.83 -20.93
CA LEU A 262 4.27 -0.44 -19.59
C LEU A 262 3.53 -1.24 -18.50
N SER A 263 2.24 -1.50 -18.66
CA SER A 263 1.52 -2.33 -17.69
C SER A 263 1.99 -3.79 -17.71
N ALA A 264 2.33 -4.34 -18.88
CA ALA A 264 2.95 -5.65 -19.03
C ALA A 264 4.29 -5.71 -18.31
N PHE A 265 5.12 -4.66 -18.41
CA PHE A 265 6.42 -4.60 -17.75
C PHE A 265 6.31 -4.60 -16.23
N LEU A 266 5.45 -3.73 -15.69
CA LEU A 266 5.21 -3.62 -14.25
C LEU A 266 4.63 -4.91 -13.65
N ILE A 267 3.66 -5.53 -14.34
CA ILE A 267 3.06 -6.78 -13.86
C ILE A 267 3.97 -7.98 -14.10
N GLY A 268 4.72 -8.00 -15.20
CA GLY A 268 5.66 -9.06 -15.50
C GLY A 268 6.77 -9.16 -14.46
N GLN A 269 7.43 -8.06 -14.12
CA GLN A 269 8.46 -8.06 -13.07
C GLN A 269 7.89 -8.45 -11.70
N ARG A 270 6.67 -7.98 -11.36
CA ARG A 270 5.97 -8.43 -10.17
C ARG A 270 5.79 -9.95 -10.16
N MET A 271 5.34 -10.51 -11.28
CA MET A 271 5.05 -11.94 -11.42
C MET A 271 6.32 -12.77 -11.34
N ASN A 272 7.45 -12.29 -11.85
CA ASN A 272 8.74 -12.97 -11.75
C ASN A 272 9.34 -12.89 -10.33
N ARG A 273 8.80 -12.04 -9.45
CA ARG A 273 9.32 -11.64 -8.14
C ARG A 273 10.59 -10.81 -8.28
N GLU A 274 10.46 -9.52 -8.01
CA GLU A 274 11.52 -8.56 -8.22
C GLU A 274 12.79 -8.91 -7.43
N THR A 275 13.93 -8.78 -8.10
CA THR A 275 15.25 -8.92 -7.48
C THR A 275 15.67 -7.62 -6.78
N ASP A 276 16.65 -7.72 -5.88
CA ASP A 276 17.22 -6.55 -5.18
C ASP A 276 17.74 -5.48 -6.14
N ARG A 277 18.34 -5.88 -7.28
CA ARG A 277 18.83 -4.95 -8.30
C ARG A 277 17.71 -4.21 -9.02
N GLU A 278 16.60 -4.89 -9.31
CA GLU A 278 15.42 -4.29 -9.93
C GLU A 278 14.73 -3.34 -8.94
N LEU A 279 14.52 -3.76 -7.69
CA LEU A 279 13.95 -2.91 -6.65
C LEU A 279 14.83 -1.68 -6.39
N LYS A 280 16.16 -1.83 -6.39
CA LYS A 280 17.08 -0.69 -6.29
C LYS A 280 16.89 0.28 -7.46
N ALA A 281 16.71 -0.22 -8.69
CA ALA A 281 16.47 0.63 -9.86
C ALA A 281 15.16 1.42 -9.73
N TYR A 282 14.06 0.75 -9.37
CA TYR A 282 12.78 1.40 -9.09
C TYR A 282 12.87 2.46 -7.98
N CYS A 283 13.66 2.19 -6.94
CA CYS A 283 13.80 3.10 -5.81
C CYS A 283 14.53 4.40 -6.19
N LEU A 284 15.59 4.29 -6.99
CA LEU A 284 16.55 5.38 -7.25
C LEU A 284 16.35 6.07 -8.61
N ALA A 285 15.45 5.58 -9.47
CA ALA A 285 15.32 6.06 -10.86
C ALA A 285 15.02 7.56 -10.99
N PHE A 286 14.30 8.11 -10.02
CA PHE A 286 13.80 9.49 -10.01
C PHE A 286 14.32 10.32 -8.83
N ASP A 287 15.43 9.92 -8.20
CA ASP A 287 15.99 10.65 -7.06
C ASP A 287 16.36 12.10 -7.40
N ASP A 288 16.77 12.34 -8.64
CA ASP A 288 17.19 13.60 -9.22
C ASP A 288 16.09 14.30 -10.04
N GLU A 289 14.85 13.79 -10.05
CA GLU A 289 13.76 14.31 -10.90
C GLU A 289 13.52 15.82 -10.68
N LEU A 290 13.61 16.26 -9.43
CA LEU A 290 13.44 17.67 -9.02
C LEU A 290 14.76 18.30 -8.55
N GLY A 291 15.89 17.71 -8.93
CA GLY A 291 17.20 18.07 -8.39
C GLY A 291 17.54 17.33 -7.09
N ALA A 292 18.63 17.73 -6.45
CA ALA A 292 19.08 17.12 -5.20
C ALA A 292 18.07 17.37 -4.05
N PRO A 293 17.78 16.36 -3.22
CA PRO A 293 16.97 16.56 -2.02
C PRO A 293 17.53 17.67 -1.12
N PRO A 294 16.72 18.63 -0.67
CA PRO A 294 17.18 19.68 0.24
C PRO A 294 17.54 19.07 1.60
N VAL A 295 18.50 19.70 2.29
CA VAL A 295 19.00 19.25 3.60
C VAL A 295 18.42 20.14 4.70
N ALA A 296 17.57 19.58 5.55
CA ALA A 296 17.01 20.23 6.74
C ALA A 296 18.02 20.27 7.89
N ASP A 297 18.13 21.42 8.54
CA ASP A 297 18.97 21.60 9.73
C ASP A 297 18.24 21.14 10.99
N VAL A 298 18.21 19.83 11.20
CA VAL A 298 17.54 19.18 12.34
C VAL A 298 18.40 18.06 12.88
N LYS A 299 18.34 17.84 14.20
CA LYS A 299 19.13 16.80 14.89
C LYS A 299 18.83 15.38 14.42
N SER A 300 17.60 15.14 13.97
CA SER A 300 17.16 13.86 13.44
C SER A 300 15.97 14.05 12.49
N LEU A 301 15.86 13.16 11.50
CA LEU A 301 14.74 13.12 10.58
C LEU A 301 14.33 11.67 10.32
N THR A 302 13.09 11.34 10.63
CA THR A 302 12.49 10.02 10.35
C THR A 302 11.50 10.09 9.20
N HIS A 303 11.74 9.30 8.15
CA HIS A 303 10.83 9.13 7.02
C HIS A 303 9.81 8.03 7.32
N TYR A 304 8.53 8.35 7.20
CA TYR A 304 7.43 7.40 7.42
C TYR A 304 6.82 6.95 6.10
N GLY A 305 7.22 5.74 5.68
CA GLY A 305 6.83 5.05 4.47
C GLY A 305 5.65 4.12 4.63
N GLU A 306 4.46 4.69 4.73
CA GLU A 306 3.21 3.93 4.75
C GLU A 306 2.88 3.31 3.39
N PRO A 307 2.11 2.20 3.30
CA PRO A 307 1.55 1.76 2.03
C PRO A 307 0.63 2.82 1.44
N TYR A 308 0.93 3.29 0.23
CA TYR A 308 0.20 4.40 -0.39
C TYR A 308 -1.26 4.07 -0.72
N ASP A 309 -1.61 2.78 -0.80
CA ASP A 309 -2.99 2.33 -0.99
C ASP A 309 -3.86 2.37 0.29
N GLY A 310 -3.27 2.78 1.42
CA GLY A 310 -3.95 3.12 2.67
C GLY A 310 -4.56 1.94 3.42
N ASN A 311 -5.21 2.25 4.54
CA ASN A 311 -5.93 1.27 5.36
C ASN A 311 -7.43 1.34 5.13
N THR A 312 -8.08 0.18 5.14
CA THR A 312 -9.51 0.09 4.87
C THR A 312 -10.32 -0.18 6.13
N ARG A 313 -9.71 -0.79 7.15
CA ARG A 313 -10.45 -1.28 8.33
C ARG A 313 -10.04 -0.57 9.60
N PHE A 314 -8.75 -0.37 9.82
CA PHE A 314 -8.21 -0.02 11.14
C PHE A 314 -7.71 1.42 11.23
N PHE A 315 -7.72 1.97 12.44
CA PHE A 315 -7.19 3.29 12.76
C PHE A 315 -5.70 3.43 12.38
N ARG A 316 -5.35 4.56 11.74
CA ARG A 316 -3.98 4.92 11.34
C ARG A 316 -3.41 5.96 12.30
N SER A 317 -2.38 5.58 13.06
CA SER A 317 -1.79 6.44 14.09
C SER A 317 -0.63 7.32 13.61
N THR A 318 -0.05 7.04 12.44
CA THR A 318 1.25 7.59 11.99
C THR A 318 1.30 9.13 11.94
N LEU A 319 0.24 9.79 11.47
CA LEU A 319 0.15 11.26 11.50
C LEU A 319 0.24 11.84 12.92
N PHE A 320 -0.43 11.19 13.87
CA PHE A 320 -0.48 11.62 15.27
C PHE A 320 0.83 11.29 16.00
N VAL A 321 1.48 10.17 15.65
CA VAL A 321 2.83 9.82 16.13
C VAL A 321 3.85 10.89 15.72
N ALA A 322 3.79 11.40 14.49
CA ALA A 322 4.69 12.48 14.07
C ALA A 322 4.49 13.77 14.87
N ALA A 323 3.24 14.13 15.18
CA ALA A 323 2.93 15.28 16.02
C ALA A 323 3.47 15.12 17.46
N VAL A 324 3.41 13.90 18.01
CA VAL A 324 4.01 13.56 19.31
C VAL A 324 5.52 13.66 19.27
N ARG A 325 6.16 13.10 18.24
CA ARG A 325 7.62 13.15 18.05
C ARG A 325 8.18 14.55 17.96
N ALA A 326 7.46 15.45 17.28
CA ALA A 326 7.83 16.84 17.16
C ALA A 326 7.88 17.58 18.51
N CYS A 327 7.22 17.09 19.57
CA CYS A 327 7.24 17.72 20.90
C CYS A 327 8.58 17.61 21.63
N TYR A 328 9.40 16.59 21.31
CA TYR A 328 10.70 16.35 21.92
C TYR A 328 11.85 16.42 20.89
N GLY A 329 11.62 17.14 19.79
CA GLY A 329 12.64 17.49 18.80
C GLY A 329 13.00 16.37 17.83
N GLU A 330 12.22 15.30 17.75
CA GLU A 330 12.39 14.24 16.76
C GLU A 330 11.59 14.57 15.50
N SER A 331 12.24 15.16 14.49
CA SER A 331 11.54 15.61 13.28
C SER A 331 11.12 14.43 12.40
N SER A 332 9.99 14.60 11.73
CA SER A 332 9.38 13.55 10.90
C SER A 332 8.97 14.07 9.53
N VAL A 333 9.14 13.25 8.50
CA VAL A 333 8.54 13.47 7.18
C VAL A 333 7.65 12.28 6.82
N LEU A 334 6.37 12.56 6.65
CA LEU A 334 5.41 11.59 6.15
C LEU A 334 5.28 11.79 4.65
N HIS A 335 5.08 10.72 3.91
CA HIS A 335 4.86 10.83 2.48
C HIS A 335 3.86 9.80 1.97
N GLY A 336 3.13 10.17 0.91
CA GLY A 336 2.04 9.36 0.40
C GLY A 336 1.36 9.95 -0.81
N VAL A 337 0.06 9.68 -0.92
CA VAL A 337 -0.82 10.15 -2.01
C VAL A 337 -2.23 10.39 -1.48
N GLU A 338 -3.04 11.13 -2.24
CA GLU A 338 -4.44 11.38 -1.90
C GLU A 338 -5.31 10.14 -2.09
N TRP A 339 -4.94 9.26 -3.01
CA TRP A 339 -5.70 8.07 -3.33
C TRP A 339 -4.85 7.11 -4.18
N MET A 340 -4.91 5.82 -3.86
CA MET A 340 -4.19 4.80 -4.64
C MET A 340 -4.92 3.44 -4.62
N PRO A 341 -5.06 2.77 -5.79
CA PRO A 341 -5.55 1.41 -5.88
C PRO A 341 -4.48 0.40 -5.43
N PRO A 342 -4.85 -0.87 -5.15
CA PRO A 342 -6.17 -1.46 -5.30
C PRO A 342 -7.08 -1.30 -4.10
N LYS A 343 -6.54 -0.92 -2.93
CA LYS A 343 -7.33 -0.80 -1.71
C LYS A 343 -8.18 0.46 -1.70
N ALA A 344 -7.65 1.60 -2.15
CA ALA A 344 -8.31 2.90 -1.99
C ALA A 344 -8.68 3.17 -0.52
N GLY A 345 -7.75 2.92 0.41
CA GLY A 345 -7.92 3.10 1.85
C GLY A 345 -7.63 4.54 2.31
N VAL A 346 -7.82 4.80 3.60
CA VAL A 346 -7.51 6.09 4.23
C VAL A 346 -6.00 6.34 4.18
N THR A 347 -5.61 7.53 3.75
CA THR A 347 -4.20 8.00 3.72
C THR A 347 -4.02 9.25 4.57
N GLU A 348 -2.77 9.56 4.90
CA GLU A 348 -2.40 10.78 5.63
C GLU A 348 -2.78 12.05 4.86
N GLU A 349 -2.66 12.06 3.52
CA GLU A 349 -3.07 13.21 2.69
C GLU A 349 -4.57 13.48 2.83
N GLN A 350 -5.40 12.44 2.86
CA GLN A 350 -6.85 12.59 3.02
C GLN A 350 -7.19 13.18 4.38
N MET A 351 -6.53 12.70 5.45
CA MET A 351 -6.76 13.23 6.79
C MET A 351 -6.34 14.70 6.89
N LEU A 352 -5.16 15.04 6.37
CA LEU A 352 -4.63 16.40 6.35
C LEU A 352 -5.49 17.35 5.50
N LYS A 353 -5.89 16.94 4.29
CA LYS A 353 -6.84 17.69 3.46
C LYS A 353 -8.13 17.91 4.22
N PHE A 354 -8.70 16.88 4.84
CA PHE A 354 -9.95 16.99 5.59
C PHE A 354 -9.87 18.00 6.75
N MET A 355 -8.75 18.04 7.47
CA MET A 355 -8.46 19.05 8.51
C MET A 355 -8.04 20.42 7.94
N GLY A 356 -7.98 20.56 6.62
CA GLY A 356 -7.72 21.82 5.90
C GLY A 356 -6.24 22.16 5.72
N ALA A 357 -5.29 21.26 5.97
CA ALA A 357 -3.87 21.53 5.71
C ALA A 357 -3.59 21.72 4.21
N ASN A 358 -2.57 22.51 3.88
CA ASN A 358 -2.03 22.49 2.52
C ASN A 358 -1.22 21.19 2.32
N THR A 359 -1.54 20.45 1.26
CA THR A 359 -0.86 19.19 0.88
C THR A 359 -0.23 19.28 -0.51
N SER A 360 -0.29 20.47 -1.12
CA SER A 360 0.42 20.83 -2.34
C SER A 360 1.66 21.63 -1.97
N LEU A 361 2.55 21.00 -1.19
CA LEU A 361 3.79 21.59 -0.70
C LEU A 361 4.96 21.11 -1.56
N SER A 362 5.82 22.03 -1.98
CA SER A 362 7.10 21.68 -2.58
C SER A 362 8.02 20.99 -1.57
N VAL A 363 9.03 20.26 -2.06
CA VAL A 363 10.05 19.63 -1.21
C VAL A 363 10.78 20.66 -0.34
N GLN A 364 10.97 21.88 -0.85
CA GLN A 364 11.59 22.97 -0.10
C GLN A 364 10.69 23.49 1.04
N GLN A 365 9.38 23.63 0.80
CA GLN A 365 8.43 24.02 1.84
C GLN A 365 8.29 22.94 2.92
N ALA A 366 8.38 21.66 2.54
CA ALA A 366 8.43 20.57 3.52
C ALA A 366 9.68 20.66 4.41
N LYS A 367 10.85 21.00 3.85
CA LYS A 367 12.05 21.30 4.66
C LYS A 367 11.76 22.43 5.65
N GLU A 368 11.16 23.54 5.21
CA GLU A 368 10.83 24.67 6.10
C GLU A 368 9.91 24.27 7.25
N LEU A 369 8.91 23.41 7.00
CA LEU A 369 8.02 22.88 8.05
C LEU A 369 8.72 21.91 9.02
N ILE A 370 9.69 21.14 8.52
CA ILE A 370 10.52 20.24 9.32
C ILE A 370 11.41 21.03 10.29
N GLU A 371 11.95 22.16 9.84
CA GLU A 371 12.80 23.07 10.63
C GLU A 371 12.00 23.98 11.57
N ASP A 372 10.72 24.23 11.29
CA ASP A 372 9.88 25.10 12.11
C ASP A 372 9.59 24.46 13.49
N GLU A 373 10.06 25.10 14.56
CA GLU A 373 9.91 24.62 15.94
C GLU A 373 8.45 24.48 16.40
N LYS A 374 7.48 25.15 15.76
CA LYS A 374 6.06 25.03 16.10
C LYS A 374 5.40 23.85 15.40
N ALA A 375 5.90 23.43 14.23
CA ALA A 375 5.45 22.25 13.50
C ALA A 375 6.35 21.03 13.79
N GLY A 376 7.60 21.04 13.36
CA GLY A 376 8.60 19.98 13.56
C GLY A 376 8.36 18.71 12.74
N PHE A 377 7.42 18.73 11.80
CA PHE A 377 7.18 17.64 10.85
C PHE A 377 6.54 18.17 9.57
N ALA A 378 6.62 17.39 8.50
CA ALA A 378 5.96 17.70 7.23
C ALA A 378 5.29 16.49 6.59
N TYR A 379 4.30 16.76 5.73
CA TYR A 379 3.76 15.78 4.79
C TYR A 379 4.12 16.15 3.35
N LEU A 380 4.60 15.19 2.57
CA LEU A 380 4.88 15.34 1.14
C LEU A 380 4.01 14.40 0.30
N SER A 381 3.25 14.98 -0.63
CA SER A 381 2.51 14.21 -1.64
C SER A 381 3.48 13.74 -2.73
N LEU A 382 3.34 12.50 -3.19
CA LEU A 382 4.08 11.98 -4.35
C LEU A 382 3.86 12.84 -5.58
N ARG A 383 2.68 13.49 -5.69
CA ARG A 383 2.36 14.43 -6.76
C ARG A 383 3.37 15.57 -6.86
N GLU A 384 3.79 16.11 -5.72
CA GLU A 384 4.72 17.25 -5.65
C GLU A 384 6.18 16.79 -5.60
N ALA A 385 6.45 15.60 -5.04
CA ALA A 385 7.81 15.10 -4.84
C ALA A 385 8.36 14.30 -6.03
N ARG A 386 7.51 13.53 -6.73
CA ARG A 386 7.88 12.66 -7.87
C ARG A 386 6.74 12.57 -8.91
N PRO A 387 6.51 13.63 -9.71
CA PRO A 387 5.44 13.66 -10.73
C PRO A 387 5.47 12.46 -11.69
N SER A 388 6.65 11.97 -12.06
CA SER A 388 6.82 10.81 -12.93
C SER A 388 6.21 9.54 -12.33
N LEU A 389 6.46 9.28 -11.05
CA LEU A 389 5.84 8.15 -10.36
C LEU A 389 4.35 8.38 -10.11
N TYR A 390 3.96 9.63 -9.83
CA TYR A 390 2.56 10.00 -9.63
C TYR A 390 1.69 9.77 -10.88
N SER A 391 2.25 9.95 -12.07
CA SER A 391 1.53 9.75 -13.35
C SER A 391 0.92 8.35 -13.51
N LEU A 392 1.40 7.36 -12.76
CA LEU A 392 0.94 5.97 -12.82
C LEU A 392 -0.33 5.67 -12.01
N VAL A 393 -0.88 6.63 -11.26
CA VAL A 393 -2.08 6.41 -10.42
C VAL A 393 -3.24 5.85 -11.24
N GLY A 394 -3.49 6.39 -12.44
CA GLY A 394 -4.54 5.92 -13.35
C GLY A 394 -4.30 4.49 -13.81
N MET A 395 -3.13 4.21 -14.37
CA MET A 395 -2.76 2.85 -14.80
C MET A 395 -2.85 1.82 -13.67
N ARG A 396 -2.46 2.18 -12.44
CA ARG A 396 -2.53 1.28 -11.27
C ARG A 396 -3.96 0.83 -10.95
N GLU A 397 -4.99 1.58 -11.35
CA GLU A 397 -6.39 1.17 -11.20
C GLU A 397 -6.73 0.00 -12.12
N HIS A 398 -6.11 -0.04 -13.30
CA HIS A 398 -6.37 -1.01 -14.36
C HIS A 398 -5.53 -2.29 -14.26
N ILE A 399 -4.44 -2.31 -13.51
CA ILE A 399 -3.59 -3.51 -13.36
C ILE A 399 -3.94 -4.38 -12.14
N LYS A 400 -4.84 -3.92 -11.26
CA LYS A 400 -5.33 -4.56 -10.02
C LYS A 400 -4.28 -4.88 -8.94
N LYS A 401 -3.04 -5.09 -9.31
CA LYS A 401 -1.96 -5.59 -8.44
C LYS A 401 -1.00 -4.46 -8.10
N ARG A 402 -0.30 -4.62 -6.98
CA ARG A 402 0.73 -3.67 -6.55
C ARG A 402 1.97 -3.87 -7.42
N PRO A 403 2.40 -2.90 -8.25
CA PRO A 403 3.63 -3.07 -9.04
C PRO A 403 4.88 -3.00 -8.14
N PRO A 404 6.09 -3.29 -8.67
CA PRO A 404 7.35 -3.13 -7.94
C PRO A 404 7.48 -1.80 -7.18
N LEU A 405 6.99 -0.72 -7.80
CA LEU A 405 6.93 0.63 -7.22
C LEU A 405 6.23 0.69 -5.86
N ALA A 406 5.22 -0.14 -5.62
CA ALA A 406 4.50 -0.15 -4.34
C ALA A 406 5.37 -0.60 -3.16
N THR A 407 6.47 -1.29 -3.44
CA THR A 407 7.49 -1.64 -2.43
C THR A 407 8.44 -0.47 -2.23
N THR A 408 8.94 0.14 -3.30
CA THR A 408 10.01 1.14 -3.26
C THR A 408 9.54 2.56 -2.92
N GLU A 409 8.26 2.88 -3.15
CA GLU A 409 7.67 4.19 -2.82
C GLU A 409 7.67 4.47 -1.30
N LYS A 410 7.76 3.41 -0.48
CA LYS A 410 7.83 3.49 0.99
C LYS A 410 9.22 3.86 1.54
N VAL A 411 10.27 3.79 0.74
CA VAL A 411 11.66 4.02 1.20
C VAL A 411 12.31 5.16 0.41
N GLN A 412 11.51 6.17 0.11
CA GLN A 412 11.92 7.40 -0.56
C GLN A 412 12.53 8.39 0.44
N GLN A 413 13.59 9.08 0.02
CA GLN A 413 14.29 10.09 0.82
C GLN A 413 14.13 11.46 0.15
N PHE A 414 12.97 12.09 0.34
CA PHE A 414 12.64 13.36 -0.33
C PHE A 414 13.35 14.58 0.26
N VAL A 415 13.66 14.54 1.55
CA VAL A 415 14.40 15.56 2.30
C VAL A 415 15.53 14.85 3.03
N ARG A 416 16.68 15.49 3.19
CA ARG A 416 17.78 14.98 4.01
C ARG A 416 17.92 15.77 5.30
N ALA A 417 18.72 15.30 6.26
CA ALA A 417 19.01 16.04 7.48
C ALA A 417 20.51 16.25 7.71
N THR A 418 20.86 17.32 8.44
CA THR A 418 22.22 17.52 8.97
C THR A 418 22.55 16.51 10.07
N GLY A 419 21.54 16.05 10.81
CA GLY A 419 21.65 15.04 11.86
C GLY A 419 21.33 13.61 11.42
N LYS A 420 20.83 12.79 12.36
CA LYS A 420 20.57 11.36 12.12
C LYS A 420 19.35 11.15 11.23
N GLU A 421 19.53 10.38 10.17
CA GLU A 421 18.45 10.00 9.25
C GLU A 421 17.95 8.58 9.54
N ALA A 422 16.62 8.41 9.54
CA ALA A 422 15.99 7.11 9.69
C ALA A 422 14.81 6.91 8.73
N ILE A 423 14.49 5.65 8.41
CA ILE A 423 13.29 5.29 7.62
C ILE A 423 12.51 4.20 8.34
N VAL A 424 11.20 4.37 8.44
CA VAL A 424 10.25 3.38 8.94
C VAL A 424 9.29 3.00 7.83
N ALA A 425 9.15 1.71 7.53
CA ALA A 425 8.25 1.23 6.49
C ALA A 425 7.40 0.04 6.92
N GLY A 426 6.17 -0.02 6.42
CA GLY A 426 5.27 -1.16 6.65
C GLY A 426 5.48 -2.27 5.62
N PHE A 427 5.27 -3.53 5.99
CA PHE A 427 5.22 -4.63 5.02
C PHE A 427 4.08 -5.61 5.33
N TYR A 428 3.60 -6.29 4.28
CA TYR A 428 2.43 -7.18 4.36
C TYR A 428 2.81 -8.66 4.21
N HIS A 429 3.55 -8.99 3.16
CA HIS A 429 3.99 -10.34 2.86
C HIS A 429 5.42 -10.54 3.37
N GLU A 430 5.68 -11.71 3.93
CA GLU A 430 7.02 -12.19 4.27
C GLU A 430 7.92 -12.22 3.01
N GLY A 431 9.21 -11.96 3.21
CA GLY A 431 10.21 -11.83 2.14
C GLY A 431 10.38 -10.41 1.61
N TYR A 432 9.67 -9.41 2.17
CA TYR A 432 9.84 -7.99 1.82
C TYR A 432 10.57 -7.19 2.90
N GLU A 433 10.77 -7.76 4.09
CA GLU A 433 11.55 -7.16 5.16
C GLU A 433 12.99 -6.86 4.74
N GLU A 434 13.71 -7.86 4.23
CA GLU A 434 15.12 -7.68 3.85
C GLU A 434 15.29 -6.78 2.62
N PRO A 435 14.49 -6.90 1.53
CA PRO A 435 14.57 -5.95 0.43
C PRO A 435 14.35 -4.49 0.84
N LEU A 436 13.39 -4.22 1.75
CA LEU A 436 13.16 -2.87 2.26
C LEU A 436 14.36 -2.38 3.09
N LEU A 437 14.90 -3.21 4.00
CA LEU A 437 16.08 -2.85 4.80
C LEU A 437 17.32 -2.66 3.92
N MET A 438 17.50 -3.48 2.89
CA MET A 438 18.55 -3.31 1.88
C MET A 438 18.43 -1.95 1.20
N LEU A 439 17.24 -1.55 0.76
CA LEU A 439 17.02 -0.23 0.15
C LEU A 439 17.32 0.90 1.14
N MET A 440 16.92 0.78 2.41
CA MET A 440 17.26 1.76 3.45
C MET A 440 18.78 1.87 3.64
N ARG A 441 19.52 0.75 3.69
CA ARG A 441 21.00 0.79 3.74
C ARG A 441 21.58 1.48 2.50
N ARG A 442 21.03 1.23 1.31
CA ARG A 442 21.44 1.90 0.06
C ARG A 442 21.15 3.40 0.03
N ARG A 443 20.16 3.87 0.79
CA ARG A 443 19.90 5.30 1.01
C ARG A 443 20.94 5.95 1.93
N GLY A 444 21.74 5.15 2.64
CA GLY A 444 22.76 5.65 3.56
C GLY A 444 22.18 6.16 4.88
N VAL A 445 20.95 5.76 5.24
CA VAL A 445 20.36 6.19 6.53
C VAL A 445 21.06 5.49 7.71
N HIS A 446 20.98 6.13 8.87
CA HIS A 446 21.62 5.66 10.09
C HIS A 446 20.83 4.52 10.72
N SER A 447 19.50 4.57 10.63
CA SER A 447 18.61 3.55 11.18
C SER A 447 17.48 3.23 10.20
N GLY A 448 17.11 1.95 10.11
CA GLY A 448 16.01 1.47 9.29
C GLY A 448 15.15 0.51 10.08
N LEU A 449 13.82 0.65 9.98
CA LEU A 449 12.87 -0.19 10.69
C LEU A 449 11.73 -0.60 9.75
N VAL A 450 11.51 -1.91 9.64
CA VAL A 450 10.35 -2.47 8.95
C VAL A 450 9.41 -3.14 9.95
N ILE A 451 8.12 -2.85 9.81
CA ILE A 451 7.09 -3.30 10.75
C ILE A 451 6.00 -4.04 9.99
N LYS A 452 5.62 -5.21 10.50
CA LYS A 452 4.42 -5.92 10.05
C LYS A 452 3.21 -5.44 10.86
N GLY A 453 2.66 -4.30 10.47
CA GLY A 453 1.42 -3.79 11.05
C GLY A 453 0.16 -4.35 10.41
N GLU A 454 -0.99 -4.01 10.97
CA GLU A 454 -2.28 -4.39 10.40
C GLU A 454 -2.46 -3.83 8.99
N GLU A 455 -2.95 -4.67 8.07
CA GLU A 455 -3.10 -4.33 6.65
C GLU A 455 -1.79 -3.96 5.93
N GLY A 456 -0.64 -4.24 6.55
CA GLY A 456 0.69 -3.92 6.04
C GLY A 456 1.14 -2.50 6.34
N ALA A 457 0.41 -1.78 7.20
CA ALA A 457 0.83 -0.49 7.73
C ALA A 457 2.08 -0.61 8.60
N LEU A 458 2.68 0.52 8.95
CA LEU A 458 3.84 0.55 9.85
C LEU A 458 3.48 0.69 11.33
N SER A 459 2.19 0.81 11.68
CA SER A 459 1.78 0.92 13.09
C SER A 459 1.62 -0.45 13.75
N MET A 460 2.25 -0.62 14.91
CA MET A 460 2.01 -1.71 15.86
C MET A 460 0.64 -1.55 16.54
N THR A 461 0.11 -2.65 17.07
CA THR A 461 -1.15 -2.73 17.80
C THR A 461 -0.96 -3.27 19.21
N THR A 462 -1.89 -2.97 20.11
CA THR A 462 -1.94 -3.50 21.48
C THR A 462 -2.65 -4.85 21.56
N ARG A 463 -3.18 -5.35 20.44
CA ARG A 463 -3.93 -6.61 20.39
C ARG A 463 -3.06 -7.82 20.77
N VAL A 464 -3.62 -8.75 21.53
CA VAL A 464 -2.97 -10.05 21.79
C VAL A 464 -2.79 -10.81 20.48
N ARG A 465 -1.64 -11.46 20.33
CA ARG A 465 -1.38 -12.39 19.24
C ARG A 465 -2.48 -13.46 19.15
N ALA A 466 -3.03 -13.64 17.96
CA ALA A 466 -3.89 -14.79 17.70
C ALA A 466 -3.07 -16.08 17.74
N ALA A 467 -3.38 -17.00 18.67
CA ALA A 467 -2.69 -18.29 18.82
C ALA A 467 -2.75 -19.19 17.57
N SER A 468 -3.66 -18.91 16.63
CA SER A 468 -3.92 -19.71 15.42
C SER A 468 -3.10 -19.32 14.18
N ALA A 469 -2.28 -18.27 14.23
CA ALA A 469 -1.43 -17.88 13.11
C ALA A 469 -0.17 -18.76 13.06
N SER A 470 -0.24 -19.87 12.32
CA SER A 470 0.86 -20.84 12.20
C SER A 470 1.85 -20.57 11.06
N LYS A 471 1.56 -19.62 10.16
CA LYS A 471 2.41 -19.36 8.97
C LYS A 471 2.76 -17.88 8.80
N GLY A 472 4.06 -17.61 8.73
CA GLY A 472 4.68 -16.31 8.50
C GLY A 472 4.75 -15.40 9.73
N PHE A 473 5.39 -14.23 9.57
CA PHE A 473 5.57 -13.30 10.68
C PHE A 473 4.24 -12.81 11.28
N PRO A 474 4.13 -12.66 12.61
CA PRO A 474 2.93 -12.12 13.25
C PRO A 474 2.80 -10.60 13.02
N VAL A 475 1.61 -10.07 13.30
CA VAL A 475 1.44 -8.61 13.47
C VAL A 475 2.32 -8.16 14.65
N ASN A 476 2.90 -6.97 14.57
CA ASN A 476 3.93 -6.43 15.48
C ASN A 476 5.32 -7.04 15.34
N TYR A 477 5.56 -7.86 14.32
CA TYR A 477 6.93 -8.23 13.98
C TYR A 477 7.70 -7.01 13.45
N CYS A 478 8.87 -6.77 14.04
CA CYS A 478 9.77 -5.69 13.71
C CYS A 478 11.14 -6.26 13.31
N SER A 479 11.73 -5.71 12.26
CA SER A 479 13.11 -5.99 11.86
C SER A 479 13.78 -4.69 11.46
N GLY A 480 15.07 -4.54 11.74
CA GLY A 480 15.73 -3.28 11.51
C GLY A 480 17.23 -3.29 11.67
N PHE A 481 17.80 -2.11 11.52
CA PHE A 481 19.17 -1.80 11.86
C PHE A 481 19.25 -0.41 12.47
N ARG A 482 20.28 -0.16 13.29
CA ARG A 482 20.61 1.17 13.80
C ARG A 482 22.12 1.36 13.90
N SER A 483 22.58 2.58 13.73
CA SER A 483 23.99 2.94 13.85
C SER A 483 24.50 2.69 15.28
N LEU A 484 25.68 2.09 15.40
CA LEU A 484 26.39 1.96 16.68
C LEU A 484 27.21 3.23 16.96
N SER A 485 27.20 3.67 18.21
CA SER A 485 27.99 4.82 18.68
C SER A 485 29.49 4.52 18.76
N SER A 486 29.89 3.25 18.70
CA SER A 486 31.28 2.79 18.83
C SER A 486 31.65 1.87 17.67
N GLY A 487 32.71 2.25 16.94
CA GLY A 487 33.13 1.65 15.68
C GLY A 487 33.73 0.25 15.86
N THR A 488 32.99 -0.76 15.42
CA THR A 488 33.52 -2.10 15.15
C THR A 488 32.83 -2.60 13.89
N ALA A 489 33.59 -2.58 12.78
CA ALA A 489 33.20 -2.85 11.40
C ALA A 489 32.48 -1.68 10.67
N LEU A 490 33.27 -0.91 9.92
CA LEU A 490 32.77 0.03 8.92
C LEU A 490 32.18 -0.78 7.76
N GLU A 491 30.90 -0.58 7.42
CA GLU A 491 30.37 -1.06 6.15
C GLU A 491 30.94 -0.24 4.96
N ALA A 492 30.58 -0.59 3.73
CA ALA A 492 31.10 0.06 2.52
C ALA A 492 30.86 1.58 2.45
N ASP A 493 29.93 2.10 3.26
CA ASP A 493 29.61 3.53 3.39
C ASP A 493 30.21 4.18 4.67
N GLY A 494 31.01 3.44 5.44
CA GLY A 494 31.67 3.95 6.64
C GLY A 494 30.78 3.99 7.89
N VAL A 495 29.60 3.36 7.90
CA VAL A 495 28.70 3.33 9.07
C VAL A 495 28.58 1.91 9.63
N SER A 496 28.92 1.72 10.92
CA SER A 496 28.72 0.46 11.63
C SER A 496 27.27 0.33 12.11
N ARG A 497 26.57 -0.72 11.68
CA ARG A 497 25.14 -0.93 11.99
C ARG A 497 24.93 -2.23 12.76
N GLN A 498 24.06 -2.19 13.77
CA GLN A 498 23.56 -3.38 14.46
C GLN A 498 22.18 -3.72 13.92
N SER A 499 22.01 -4.94 13.39
CA SER A 499 20.71 -5.48 13.01
C SER A 499 19.99 -6.11 14.20
N PHE A 500 18.65 -6.05 14.17
CA PHE A 500 17.78 -6.65 15.16
C PHE A 500 16.49 -7.16 14.51
N ASN A 501 15.84 -8.12 15.17
CA ASN A 501 14.47 -8.50 14.90
C ASN A 501 13.80 -8.91 16.22
N LEU A 502 12.50 -8.61 16.34
CA LEU A 502 11.70 -8.93 17.51
C LEU A 502 10.20 -8.92 17.19
N GLU A 503 9.42 -9.57 18.03
CA GLU A 503 7.97 -9.41 18.07
C GLU A 503 7.63 -8.51 19.26
N VAL A 504 6.91 -7.42 19.01
CA VAL A 504 6.52 -6.48 20.06
C VAL A 504 5.19 -6.93 20.67
N ASP A 505 5.22 -7.39 21.93
CA ASP A 505 4.03 -7.60 22.74
C ASP A 505 3.80 -6.36 23.61
N ALA A 506 2.67 -5.67 23.41
CA ALA A 506 2.37 -4.45 24.13
C ALA A 506 2.25 -4.65 25.66
N ARG A 507 1.98 -5.88 26.11
CA ARG A 507 1.89 -6.22 27.54
C ARG A 507 3.23 -6.10 28.25
N ASP A 508 4.33 -6.37 27.55
CA ASP A 508 5.70 -6.25 28.08
C ASP A 508 6.04 -4.80 28.45
N TYR A 509 5.25 -3.85 27.94
CA TYR A 509 5.38 -2.42 28.17
C TYR A 509 4.21 -1.82 28.97
N GLY A 510 3.40 -2.67 29.60
CA GLY A 510 2.32 -2.25 30.51
C GLY A 510 1.05 -1.77 29.82
N PHE A 511 0.83 -2.12 28.54
CA PHE A 511 -0.46 -1.87 27.89
C PHE A 511 -1.43 -3.02 28.11
N GLU A 512 -2.66 -2.66 28.49
CA GLU A 512 -3.78 -3.60 28.48
C GLU A 512 -4.14 -3.95 27.02
N PRO A 513 -4.29 -5.24 26.69
CA PRO A 513 -4.60 -5.62 25.33
C PRO A 513 -5.96 -5.09 24.87
N THR A 514 -5.97 -4.36 23.76
CA THR A 514 -7.18 -3.80 23.18
C THR A 514 -7.29 -4.11 21.70
N GLU A 515 -8.52 -4.28 21.23
CA GLU A 515 -8.77 -4.38 19.79
C GLU A 515 -8.51 -3.03 19.13
N THR A 516 -7.97 -3.06 17.91
CA THR A 516 -7.72 -1.83 17.18
C THR A 516 -9.03 -1.19 16.74
N PRO A 517 -9.25 0.12 17.00
CA PRO A 517 -10.44 0.81 16.54
C PRO A 517 -10.63 0.67 15.04
N ARG A 518 -11.85 0.29 14.65
CA ARG A 518 -12.21 0.22 13.24
C ARG A 518 -12.68 1.57 12.73
N THR A 519 -12.24 1.91 11.54
CA THR A 519 -12.59 3.14 10.85
C THR A 519 -13.28 2.90 9.51
N ASP A 520 -13.18 1.69 8.95
CA ASP A 520 -13.96 1.21 7.80
C ASP A 520 -14.03 2.24 6.64
N ARG A 521 -12.85 2.74 6.24
CA ARG A 521 -12.62 3.77 5.19
C ARG A 521 -13.10 5.18 5.54
N SER A 522 -13.56 5.43 6.76
CA SER A 522 -13.94 6.76 7.24
C SER A 522 -12.70 7.58 7.60
N VAL A 523 -12.47 8.64 6.83
CA VAL A 523 -11.43 9.64 7.08
C VAL A 523 -11.77 10.42 8.35
N SER A 524 -13.04 10.81 8.51
CA SER A 524 -13.47 11.58 9.68
C SER A 524 -13.35 10.78 10.98
N LYS A 525 -13.63 9.47 10.96
CA LYS A 525 -13.48 8.62 12.16
C LYS A 525 -12.01 8.42 12.55
N ASN A 526 -11.09 8.32 11.58
CA ASN A 526 -9.66 8.31 11.88
C ASN A 526 -9.23 9.61 12.58
N ILE A 527 -9.68 10.74 12.06
CA ILE A 527 -9.38 12.06 12.64
C ILE A 527 -9.94 12.18 14.05
N GLU A 528 -11.21 11.82 14.25
CA GLU A 528 -11.88 11.84 15.55
C GLU A 528 -11.07 11.08 16.61
N LEU A 529 -10.68 9.84 16.30
CA LEU A 529 -9.92 8.99 17.22
C LEU A 529 -8.53 9.56 17.55
N GLY A 530 -7.82 10.08 16.54
CA GLY A 530 -6.50 10.65 16.74
C GLY A 530 -6.52 11.98 17.49
N LEU A 531 -7.51 12.83 17.22
CA LEU A 531 -7.68 14.10 17.92
C LEU A 531 -8.10 13.91 19.38
N ALA A 532 -9.02 12.98 19.64
CA ALA A 532 -9.40 12.58 21.01
C ALA A 532 -8.16 12.10 21.79
N ALA A 533 -7.37 11.21 21.17
CA ALA A 533 -6.13 10.73 21.77
C ALA A 533 -5.13 11.86 22.02
N LEU A 534 -4.86 12.74 21.04
CA LEU A 534 -3.95 13.87 21.22
C LEU A 534 -4.45 14.92 22.24
N SER A 535 -5.73 14.89 22.59
CA SER A 535 -6.32 15.71 23.66
C SER A 535 -6.21 15.07 25.05
N GLY A 536 -5.57 13.90 25.14
CA GLY A 536 -5.38 13.17 26.41
C GLY A 536 -6.45 12.13 26.72
N GLU A 537 -7.44 11.90 25.83
CA GLU A 537 -8.45 10.85 26.05
C GLU A 537 -7.80 9.47 26.00
N LYS A 538 -7.81 8.74 27.13
CA LYS A 538 -7.22 7.42 27.25
C LYS A 538 -8.05 6.37 26.50
N GLY A 539 -7.37 5.34 25.97
CA GLY A 539 -8.00 4.22 25.28
C GLY A 539 -7.14 3.71 24.12
N ALA A 540 -7.71 2.80 23.32
CA ALA A 540 -6.95 2.07 22.30
C ALA A 540 -6.24 2.97 21.25
N ALA A 541 -6.81 4.13 20.90
CA ALA A 541 -6.17 5.08 19.99
C ALA A 541 -4.95 5.77 20.64
N TYR A 542 -5.10 6.19 21.90
CA TYR A 542 -4.03 6.77 22.72
C TYR A 542 -2.89 5.78 22.91
N ASP A 543 -3.21 4.56 23.35
CA ASP A 543 -2.22 3.53 23.63
C ASP A 543 -1.43 3.16 22.38
N ARG A 544 -2.13 3.06 21.23
CA ARG A 544 -1.47 2.82 19.94
C ARG A 544 -0.51 3.95 19.56
N ILE A 545 -0.87 5.22 19.79
CA ILE A 545 0.02 6.35 19.49
C ILE A 545 1.25 6.32 20.41
N VAL A 546 1.07 6.11 21.72
CA VAL A 546 2.17 6.04 22.69
C VAL A 546 3.10 4.86 22.39
N LEU A 547 2.55 3.66 22.18
CA LEU A 547 3.31 2.46 21.82
C LEU A 547 4.19 2.72 20.60
N ASN A 548 3.60 3.26 19.53
CA ASN A 548 4.32 3.50 18.29
C ASN A 548 5.35 4.63 18.41
N ALA A 549 5.08 5.71 19.15
CA ALA A 549 6.07 6.75 19.38
C ALA A 549 7.27 6.20 20.17
N GLY A 550 7.02 5.57 21.33
CA GLY A 550 8.08 5.09 22.22
C GLY A 550 8.90 3.94 21.65
N ILE A 551 8.24 2.90 21.12
CA ILE A 551 8.96 1.72 20.60
C ILE A 551 9.75 2.05 19.34
N VAL A 552 9.18 2.83 18.40
CA VAL A 552 9.91 3.22 17.19
C VAL A 552 11.14 4.02 17.56
N ASP A 553 11.02 4.97 18.49
CA ASP A 553 12.16 5.78 18.92
C ASP A 553 13.27 4.93 19.55
N HIS A 554 12.89 3.99 20.42
CA HIS A 554 13.82 3.05 21.04
C HIS A 554 14.53 2.17 20.00
N LEU A 555 13.77 1.58 19.07
CA LEU A 555 14.30 0.70 18.04
C LEU A 555 15.20 1.44 17.04
N LEU A 556 14.90 2.70 16.73
CA LEU A 556 15.75 3.54 15.89
C LEU A 556 17.01 4.05 16.60
N GLY A 557 17.07 3.95 17.93
CA GLY A 557 18.17 4.51 18.74
C GLY A 557 18.13 6.04 18.77
N CYS A 558 16.92 6.60 18.88
CA CYS A 558 16.73 8.05 19.03
C CYS A 558 17.29 8.52 20.39
N GLU A 559 17.72 9.77 20.44
CA GLU A 559 18.29 10.36 21.66
C GLU A 559 17.25 10.38 22.78
N GLY A 560 17.63 9.95 23.99
CA GLY A 560 16.73 9.88 25.14
C GLY A 560 15.66 8.77 25.05
N ALA A 561 15.89 7.76 24.20
CA ALA A 561 15.02 6.59 24.05
C ALA A 561 15.75 5.25 24.29
N ASP A 562 16.91 5.26 24.96
CA ASP A 562 17.66 4.05 25.30
C ASP A 562 16.85 3.12 26.20
N ASP A 563 16.12 3.69 27.17
CA ASP A 563 15.11 2.99 27.96
C ASP A 563 13.73 3.20 27.31
N VAL A 564 13.10 2.09 26.96
CA VAL A 564 11.77 2.08 26.34
C VAL A 564 10.69 2.69 27.24
N ALA A 565 10.79 2.53 28.57
CA ALA A 565 9.84 3.12 29.50
C ALA A 565 9.93 4.65 29.48
N VAL A 566 11.14 5.18 29.43
CA VAL A 566 11.39 6.64 29.29
C VAL A 566 10.88 7.14 27.94
N ALA A 567 11.11 6.39 26.86
CA ALA A 567 10.62 6.72 25.53
C ALA A 567 9.08 6.77 25.45
N MET A 568 8.39 5.89 26.17
CA MET A 568 6.93 5.92 26.27
C MET A 568 6.43 7.05 27.17
N GLU A 569 7.12 7.33 28.29
CA GLU A 569 6.70 8.38 29.21
C GLU A 569 6.77 9.76 28.57
N ARG A 570 7.82 10.08 27.80
CA ARG A 570 7.88 11.34 27.04
C ARG A 570 6.76 11.46 25.99
N ALA A 571 6.33 10.33 25.40
CA ALA A 571 5.22 10.31 24.46
C ALA A 571 3.88 10.58 25.18
N LYS A 572 3.67 9.99 26.37
CA LYS A 572 2.52 10.27 27.22
C LYS A 572 2.50 11.74 27.65
N GLU A 573 3.62 12.28 28.12
CA GLU A 573 3.72 13.69 28.53
C GLU A 573 3.41 14.64 27.36
N ALA A 574 3.93 14.37 26.16
CA ALA A 574 3.67 15.17 24.97
C ALA A 574 2.17 15.23 24.62
N ILE A 575 1.44 14.12 24.80
CA ILE A 575 0.00 14.04 24.59
C ILE A 575 -0.75 14.72 25.74
N ASP A 576 -0.50 14.30 26.98
CA ASP A 576 -1.28 14.69 28.16
C ASP A 576 -1.12 16.20 28.49
N SER A 577 0.00 16.80 28.09
CA SER A 577 0.20 18.25 28.20
C SER A 577 -0.47 19.08 27.10
N GLY A 578 -1.10 18.43 26.10
CA GLY A 578 -1.71 19.08 24.93
C GLY A 578 -0.70 19.61 23.91
N LYS A 579 0.61 19.43 24.12
CA LYS A 579 1.66 19.89 23.20
C LYS A 579 1.56 19.21 21.84
N ALA A 580 1.28 17.91 21.80
CA ALA A 580 1.18 17.15 20.55
C ALA A 580 0.00 17.61 19.68
N LEU A 581 -1.17 17.86 20.29
CA LEU A 581 -2.29 18.48 19.59
C LEU A 581 -1.88 19.85 19.02
N LYS A 582 -1.23 20.69 19.83
CA LYS A 582 -0.77 22.00 19.39
C LYS A 582 0.20 21.93 18.20
N LYS A 583 1.12 20.96 18.16
CA LYS A 583 2.02 20.73 17.01
C LYS A 583 1.24 20.46 15.72
N LEU A 584 0.24 19.56 15.79
CA LEU A 584 -0.61 19.26 14.63
C LEU A 584 -1.39 20.49 14.15
N LEU A 585 -1.96 21.27 15.08
CA LEU A 585 -2.70 22.49 14.76
C LEU A 585 -1.79 23.55 14.12
N ASN A 586 -0.59 23.76 14.66
CA ASN A 586 0.40 24.69 14.11
C ASN A 586 0.82 24.27 12.69
N TYR A 587 1.08 22.97 12.46
CA TYR A 587 1.39 22.45 11.12
C TYR A 587 0.29 22.81 10.11
N ILE A 588 -0.98 22.59 10.49
CA ILE A 588 -2.13 22.90 9.65
C ILE A 588 -2.18 24.41 9.34
N GLU A 589 -1.99 25.26 10.35
CA GLU A 589 -2.02 26.72 10.18
C GLU A 589 -0.85 27.23 9.31
N ILE A 590 0.37 26.76 9.56
CA ILE A 590 1.58 27.21 8.86
C ILE A 590 1.54 26.73 7.40
N SER A 591 1.21 25.46 7.16
CA SER A 591 1.13 24.91 5.79
C SER A 591 0.14 25.67 4.91
N ARG A 592 -1.01 26.12 5.45
CA ARG A 592 -1.98 26.97 4.71
C ARG A 592 -1.42 28.31 4.26
N LYS A 593 -0.46 28.86 5.00
CA LYS A 593 0.15 30.16 4.71
C LYS A 593 1.28 30.05 3.68
N MET A 594 1.82 28.84 3.47
CA MET A 594 2.80 28.54 2.44
C MET A 594 2.10 28.48 1.08
N LYS A 595 2.53 29.37 0.17
CA LYS A 595 1.94 29.53 -1.17
C LYS A 595 2.70 28.76 -2.23
#